data_AF-A0A1Y5DVR0-F1
#
_entry.id   AF-A0A1Y5DVR0-F1
#
_cell.length_a   1.000
_cell.length_b   1.000
_cell.length_c   1.000
_cell.angle_alpha   90.00
_cell.angle_beta   90.00
_cell.angle_gamma   90.00
#
_symmetry.space_group_name_H-M   'P 1'
#
loop_
_entity.id
_entity.type
_entity.pdbx_description
1 polymer ?
#
loop_
_entity_poly.entity_id
_entity_poly.type
_entity_poly.pdbx_seq_one_letter_code
_entity_poly.pdbx_strand_id
1 'polypeptide(L)' 'MTQNIELWDDNANHIWGVLTDDNQVELTANDGDIIKGELHNNKFDLNTPSHHLWGFLSGDKIELWDDHLHHLSGELT' A
#
# COMPACT_ATOMS: atom_id res chain seq x y z
N MET A 1 6.14 -3.16 16.34
CA MET A 1 6.28 -4.39 15.57
C MET A 1 5.96 -4.10 14.11
N THR A 2 6.73 -4.65 13.17
CA THR A 2 6.38 -4.67 11.75
C THR A 2 5.06 -5.42 11.53
N GLN A 3 4.17 -4.86 10.71
CA GLN A 3 2.89 -5.44 10.31
C GLN A 3 2.95 -5.81 8.82
N ASN A 4 2.32 -6.90 8.44
CA ASN A 4 2.24 -7.27 7.03
C ASN A 4 1.06 -6.54 6.38
N ILE A 5 1.21 -6.21 5.10
CA ILE A 5 0.16 -5.62 4.28
C ILE A 5 -0.17 -6.61 3.17
N GLU A 6 -1.47 -6.88 2.96
CA GLU A 6 -1.98 -7.54 1.75
C GLU A 6 -3.08 -6.69 1.13
N LEU A 7 -2.99 -6.42 -0.18
CA LEU A 7 -3.91 -5.58 -0.94
C LEU A 7 -4.27 -6.23 -2.27
N TRP A 8 -5.52 -6.06 -2.70
CA TRP A 8 -6.01 -6.50 -4.00
C TRP A 8 -6.71 -5.37 -4.74
N ASP A 9 -6.56 -5.36 -6.06
CA ASP A 9 -7.38 -4.54 -6.95
C ASP A 9 -8.61 -5.31 -7.48
N ASP A 10 -9.49 -4.61 -8.20
CA ASP A 10 -10.71 -5.19 -8.80
C ASP A 10 -10.43 -6.25 -9.88
N ASN A 11 -9.19 -6.30 -10.40
CA ASN A 11 -8.75 -7.27 -11.41
C ASN A 11 -8.04 -8.47 -10.79
N ALA A 12 -8.07 -8.62 -9.47
CA ALA A 12 -7.36 -9.65 -8.71
C ALA A 12 -5.83 -9.58 -8.82
N ASN A 13 -5.27 -8.41 -9.14
CA ASN A 13 -3.86 -8.15 -8.93
C ASN A 13 -3.61 -8.04 -7.42
N HIS A 14 -2.51 -8.62 -6.97
CA HIS A 14 -2.13 -8.69 -5.58
C HIS A 14 -0.86 -7.85 -5.36
N ILE A 15 -0.87 -7.07 -4.29
CA ILE A 15 0.27 -6.31 -3.78
C ILE A 15 0.42 -6.66 -2.31
N TRP A 16 1.64 -7.01 -1.89
CA TRP A 16 1.93 -7.39 -0.51
C TRP A 16 3.17 -6.70 0.00
N GLY A 17 3.33 -6.59 1.30
CA GLY A 17 4.48 -5.90 1.87
C GLY A 17 4.45 -5.75 3.37
N VAL A 18 5.13 -4.72 3.85
CA VAL A 18 5.28 -4.45 5.27
C VAL A 18 5.10 -2.97 5.59
N LEU A 19 4.47 -2.71 6.75
CA LEU A 19 4.50 -1.43 7.46
C LEU A 19 5.39 -1.60 8.70
N THR A 20 6.47 -0.85 8.76
CA THR A 20 7.43 -0.89 9.87
C THR A 20 7.05 0.11 10.98
N ASP A 21 7.72 -0.01 12.12
CA ASP A 21 7.47 0.84 13.31
C ASP A 21 7.85 2.31 13.14
N ASP A 22 8.74 2.60 12.21
CA ASP A 22 9.13 3.95 11.80
C ASP A 22 8.22 4.51 10.71
N ASN A 23 7.03 3.92 10.52
CA ASN A 23 6.03 4.26 9.52
C ASN A 23 6.51 4.13 8.07
N GLN A 24 7.57 3.36 7.81
CA GLN A 24 7.99 3.07 6.45
C GLN A 24 7.11 1.96 5.88
N VAL A 25 6.80 2.08 4.60
CA VAL A 25 5.98 1.13 3.85
C VAL A 25 6.79 0.65 2.67
N GLU A 26 6.87 -0.67 2.51
CA GLU A 26 7.47 -1.30 1.34
C GLU A 26 6.52 -2.37 0.83
N LEU A 27 6.00 -2.18 -0.39
CA LEU A 27 5.10 -3.09 -1.07
C LEU A 27 5.76 -3.65 -2.34
N THR A 28 5.37 -4.87 -2.69
CA THR A 28 5.77 -5.58 -3.91
C THR A 28 4.51 -5.92 -4.69
N ALA A 29 4.47 -5.49 -5.95
CA ALA A 29 3.41 -5.86 -6.88
C ALA A 29 3.69 -7.21 -7.55
N ASN A 30 2.65 -7.84 -8.10
CA ASN A 30 2.72 -9.15 -8.77
C ASN A 30 3.78 -9.27 -9.88
N ASP A 31 4.10 -8.17 -10.57
CA ASP A 31 5.11 -8.09 -11.63
C ASP A 31 6.54 -7.87 -11.11
N GLY A 32 6.70 -7.72 -9.79
CA GLY A 32 7.98 -7.49 -9.11
C GLY A 32 8.31 -6.02 -8.89
N ASP A 33 7.42 -5.09 -9.25
CA ASP A 33 7.63 -3.67 -8.97
C ASP A 33 7.61 -3.39 -7.47
N ILE A 34 8.57 -2.57 -7.03
CA ILE A 34 8.74 -2.18 -5.63
C ILE A 34 8.19 -0.77 -5.42
N ILE A 35 7.31 -0.66 -4.44
CA ILE A 35 6.60 0.55 -4.05
C ILE A 35 7.07 0.92 -2.65
N LYS A 36 7.53 2.15 -2.45
CA LYS A 36 8.02 2.59 -1.14
C LYS A 36 7.42 3.93 -0.75
N GLY A 37 7.25 4.13 0.54
CA GLY A 37 6.85 5.42 1.08
C GLY A 37 6.58 5.36 2.55
N GLU A 38 5.71 6.24 3.02
CA GLU A 38 5.48 6.42 4.45
C GLU A 38 3.99 6.49 4.79
N LEU A 39 3.67 6.09 6.01
CA LEU A 39 2.36 6.28 6.62
C LEU A 39 2.41 7.51 7.54
N HIS A 40 1.77 8.61 7.15
CA HIS A 40 1.68 9.81 7.97
C HIS A 40 0.34 9.87 8.70
N ASN A 41 0.37 9.64 10.02
CA ASN A 41 -0.82 9.43 10.86
C ASN A 41 -1.61 8.21 10.41
N ASN A 42 -2.54 8.40 9.48
CA ASN A 42 -3.37 7.36 8.89
C ASN A 42 -3.42 7.46 7.36
N LYS A 43 -2.56 8.28 6.74
CA LYS A 43 -2.52 8.51 5.30
C LYS A 43 -1.27 7.88 4.70
N PHE A 44 -1.46 7.03 3.70
CA PHE A 44 -0.38 6.49 2.89
C PHE A 44 0.07 7.50 1.84
N ASP A 45 1.38 7.63 1.69
CA ASP A 45 2.04 8.40 0.65
C ASP A 45 3.17 7.54 0.08
N LEU A 46 2.90 6.87 -1.05
CA LEU A 46 3.74 5.83 -1.62
C LEU A 46 4.14 6.22 -3.04
N ASN A 47 5.42 6.04 -3.38
CA ASN A 47 5.94 6.29 -4.71
C ASN A 47 6.38 4.98 -5.35
N THR A 48 6.04 4.83 -6.62
CA THR A 48 6.61 3.84 -7.53
C THR A 48 7.48 4.58 -8.56
N PRO A 49 8.31 3.87 -9.36
CA PRO A 49 9.04 4.50 -10.46
C PRO A 49 8.13 5.19 -11.50
N SER A 50 6.86 4.79 -11.58
CA SER A 50 5.94 5.15 -12.67
C SER A 50 4.71 5.93 -12.19
N HIS A 51 4.30 5.76 -10.93
CA HIS A 51 3.04 6.25 -10.39
C HIS A 51 3.16 6.63 -8.92
N HIS A 52 2.26 7.50 -8.46
CA HIS A 52 2.02 7.73 -7.04
C HIS A 52 0.83 6.89 -6.56
N LEU A 53 0.93 6.41 -5.32
CA LEU A 53 -0.13 5.69 -4.62
C LEU A 53 -0.41 6.42 -3.31
N TRP A 54 -1.67 6.70 -3.03
CA TRP A 54 -2.10 7.40 -1.83
C TRP A 54 -3.34 6.77 -1.26
N GLY A 55 -3.58 6.92 0.03
CA GLY A 55 -4.73 6.28 0.65
C GLY A 55 -4.77 6.40 2.15
N PHE A 56 -5.56 5.54 2.79
CA PHE A 56 -5.82 5.62 4.22
C PHE A 56 -5.79 4.27 4.93
N LEU A 57 -5.35 4.29 6.18
CA LEU A 57 -5.48 3.22 7.16
C LEU A 57 -6.64 3.54 8.11
N SER A 58 -7.61 2.63 8.26
CA SER A 58 -8.77 2.76 9.13
C SER A 58 -8.95 1.51 9.99
N GLY A 59 -8.35 1.53 11.20
CA GLY A 59 -8.17 0.31 11.99
C GLY A 59 -7.13 -0.57 11.31
N ASP A 60 -7.52 -1.78 10.93
CA ASP A 60 -6.66 -2.70 10.19
C ASP A 60 -6.90 -2.63 8.68
N LYS A 61 -7.90 -1.85 8.22
CA LYS A 61 -8.26 -1.77 6.80
C LYS A 61 -7.46 -0.72 6.05
N ILE A 62 -7.03 -1.05 4.84
CA ILE A 62 -6.27 -0.18 3.95
C ILE A 62 -7.07 0.03 2.67
N GLU A 63 -7.12 1.29 2.22
CA GLU A 63 -7.62 1.68 0.90
C GLU A 63 -6.59 2.59 0.24
N LEU A 64 -6.16 2.26 -0.98
CA LEU A 64 -5.19 3.00 -1.79
C LEU A 64 -5.75 3.30 -3.19
N TRP A 65 -5.28 4.39 -3.79
CA TRP A 65 -5.54 4.78 -5.17
C TRP A 65 -4.26 5.20 -5.86
N ASP A 66 -4.16 4.89 -7.15
CA ASP A 66 -3.14 5.46 -8.02
C ASP A 66 -3.57 6.80 -8.63
N ASP A 67 -2.68 7.43 -9.39
CA ASP A 67 -2.96 8.68 -10.13
C ASP A 67 -4.09 8.55 -11.18
N HIS A 68 -4.42 7.32 -11.59
CA HIS A 68 -5.50 7.01 -12.53
C HIS A 68 -6.80 6.60 -11.83
N LEU A 69 -6.86 6.70 -10.49
CA LEU A 69 -7.99 6.30 -9.65
C LEU A 69 -8.29 4.80 -9.67
N HIS A 70 -7.32 3.95 -10.04
CA HIS A 70 -7.42 2.52 -9.77
C HIS A 70 -7.34 2.28 -8.27
N HIS A 71 -8.31 1.55 -7.74
CA HIS A 71 -8.46 1.30 -6.31
C HIS A 71 -7.84 -0.04 -5.92
N LEU A 72 -7.13 -0.03 -4.80
CA LEU A 72 -6.66 -1.23 -4.11
C LEU A 72 -7.14 -1.20 -2.67
N SER A 73 -7.52 -2.37 -2.15
CA SER A 73 -7.94 -2.48 -0.75
C SER A 73 -7.47 -3.78 -0.12
N GLY A 74 -7.35 -3.76 1.19
CA GLY A 74 -6.99 -4.95 1.96
C GLY A 74 -6.76 -4.62 3.43
N GLU A 75 -5.91 -5.38 4.11
CA GLU A 75 -5.81 -5.33 5.57
C GLU A 75 -4.37 -5.50 6.07
N LEU A 76 -4.11 -4.98 7.28
CA LEU A 76 -2.92 -5.30 8.07
C LEU A 76 -3.07 -6.70 8.69
N THR A 77 -2.01 -7.51 8.61
CA THR A 77 -1.99 -8.90 9.13
C THR A 77 -0.78 -9.20 10.00
#